data_AF-A0A3M8TJA5-F1
#
_entry.id   AF-A0A3M8TJA5-F1
#
_cell.length_a   1.000
_cell.length_b   1.000
_cell.length_c   1.000
_cell.angle_alpha   90.00
_cell.angle_beta   90.00
_cell.angle_gamma   90.00
#
_symmetry.space_group_name_H-M   'P 1'
#
loop_
_entity.id
_entity.type
_entity.pdbx_description
1 polymer ?
#
loop_
_entity_poly.entity_id
_entity_poly.type
_entity_poly.pdbx_seq_one_letter_code
_entity_poly.pdbx_strand_id
1 'polypeptide(L)' 'GDGRTPVAEQDTFASMTADEVIGRFHLAADPIYGRAGSQAIVGRIDELDRSPSLSGLLRVLQAA' A
#
# COMPACT_ATOMS: atom_id res chain seq x y z
N GLY A 1 -31.38 -5.94 -33.36
CA GLY A 1 -30.75 -7.11 -32.74
C GLY A 1 -29.61 -6.54 -31.94
N ASP A 2 -29.93 -6.14 -30.71
CA ASP A 2 -29.23 -5.01 -30.09
C ASP A 2 -28.06 -5.54 -29.26
N GLY A 3 -26.87 -5.42 -29.86
CA GLY A 3 -25.58 -5.77 -29.27
C GLY A 3 -25.17 -4.79 -28.16
N ARG A 4 -25.96 -4.70 -27.09
CA ARG A 4 -25.52 -4.08 -25.84
C ARG A 4 -24.98 -5.17 -24.92
N THR A 5 -23.67 -5.40 -25.00
CA THR A 5 -22.95 -6.09 -23.95
C THR A 5 -22.96 -5.18 -22.72
N PRO A 6 -23.56 -5.57 -21.58
CA PRO A 6 -23.44 -4.79 -20.36
C PRO A 6 -21.99 -4.89 -19.88
N VAL A 7 -21.24 -3.79 -19.99
CA VAL A 7 -19.97 -3.65 -19.29
C VAL A 7 -20.33 -3.42 -17.83
N ALA A 8 -20.13 -4.45 -17.00
CA ALA A 8 -20.21 -4.27 -15.56
C ALA A 8 -19.02 -3.39 -15.15
N GLU A 9 -19.27 -2.11 -14.87
CA GLU A 9 -18.35 -1.27 -14.13
C GLU A 9 -18.22 -1.87 -12.73
N GLN A 10 -17.26 -2.78 -12.55
CA GLN A 10 -16.80 -3.20 -11.21
C GLN A 10 -15.90 -2.11 -10.64
N ASP A 11 -16.50 -0.96 -10.35
CA ASP A 11 -15.87 0.10 -9.56
C ASP A 11 -16.03 -0.19 -8.06
N THR A 12 -15.84 -1.45 -7.69
CA THR A 12 -15.80 -1.88 -6.30
C THR A 12 -14.39 -2.34 -6.02
N PHE A 13 -13.52 -1.43 -5.60
CA PHE A 13 -12.39 -1.85 -4.77
C PHE A 13 -13.01 -2.50 -3.54
N ALA A 14 -13.08 -3.83 -3.53
CA ALA A 14 -13.53 -4.55 -2.35
C ALA A 14 -12.72 -4.02 -1.17
N SER A 15 -13.41 -3.49 -0.15
CA SER A 15 -12.77 -2.92 1.03
C SER A 15 -11.85 -3.98 1.62
N MET A 16 -10.54 -3.82 1.41
CA MET A 16 -9.55 -4.72 1.94
C MET A 16 -9.29 -4.37 3.40
N THR A 17 -9.12 -5.39 4.21
CA THR A 17 -8.58 -5.23 5.56
C THR A 17 -7.10 -4.83 5.50
N ALA A 18 -6.60 -4.18 6.54
CA ALA A 18 -5.19 -3.82 6.63
C ALA A 18 -4.28 -5.06 6.52
N ASP A 19 -4.69 -6.19 7.10
CA ASP A 19 -3.96 -7.45 7.03
C ASP A 19 -3.87 -7.99 5.59
N GLU A 20 -4.94 -7.87 4.80
CA GLU A 20 -4.92 -8.26 3.38
C GLU A 20 -3.99 -7.35 2.56
N VAL A 21 -3.97 -6.05 2.87
CA VAL A 21 -3.06 -5.09 2.21
C VAL A 21 -1.61 -5.42 2.54
N ILE A 22 -1.30 -5.66 3.83
CA ILE A 22 0.03 -6.02 4.31
C ILE A 22 0.46 -7.37 3.71
N GLY A 23 -0.44 -8.35 3.63
CA GLY A 23 -0.19 -9.63 3.00
C GLY A 23 0.18 -9.51 1.53
N ARG A 24 -0.59 -8.72 0.75
CA ARG A 24 -0.28 -8.45 -0.66
C ARG A 24 1.01 -7.67 -0.84
N PHE A 25 1.29 -6.72 0.05
CA PHE A 25 2.56 -5.99 0.05
C PHE A 25 3.74 -6.95 0.22
N HIS A 26 3.72 -7.84 1.22
CA HIS A 26 4.79 -8.81 1.43
C HIS A 26 4.98 -9.74 0.23
N LEU A 27 3.91 -10.23 -0.38
CA LEU A 27 4.01 -11.08 -1.58
C LEU A 27 4.76 -10.38 -2.73
N ALA A 28 4.60 -9.06 -2.87
CA ALA A 28 5.27 -8.27 -3.90
C ALA A 28 6.68 -7.80 -3.50
N ALA A 29 6.89 -7.47 -2.22
CA ALA A 29 8.11 -6.83 -1.73
C ALA A 29 9.18 -7.84 -1.29
N ASP A 30 8.80 -9.01 -0.77
CA ASP A 30 9.73 -10.05 -0.29
C ASP A 30 10.74 -10.49 -1.38
N PRO A 31 10.36 -10.66 -2.68
CA PRO A 31 11.32 -11.01 -3.73
C PRO A 31 12.38 -9.93 -4.03
N ILE A 32 12.10 -8.67 -3.71
CA ILE A 32 12.98 -7.53 -4.02
C ILE A 32 13.86 -7.17 -2.82
N TYR A 33 13.26 -7.14 -1.64
CA TYR A 33 13.89 -6.63 -0.42
C TYR A 33 14.20 -7.72 0.61
N GLY A 34 13.78 -8.96 0.35
CA GLY A 34 13.77 -10.03 1.33
C GLY A 34 12.70 -9.80 2.41
N ARG A 35 12.41 -10.87 3.18
CA ARG A 35 11.40 -10.82 4.24
C ARG A 35 11.71 -9.78 5.32
N ALA A 36 12.97 -9.66 5.70
CA ALA A 36 13.40 -8.68 6.71
C ALA A 36 13.25 -7.24 6.20
N GLY A 37 13.57 -6.99 4.92
CA GLY A 37 13.48 -5.66 4.32
C GLY A 37 12.02 -5.19 4.17
N SER A 38 11.13 -6.06 3.69
CA SER A 38 9.70 -5.73 3.60
C SER A 38 9.07 -5.49 4.97
N GLN A 39 9.43 -6.27 6.00
CA GLN A 39 8.98 -6.03 7.37
C GLN A 39 9.47 -4.69 7.92
N ALA A 40 10.72 -4.31 7.64
CA ALA A 40 11.26 -3.01 8.04
C ALA A 40 10.46 -1.87 7.40
N ILE A 41 10.06 -1.99 6.13
CA ILE A 41 9.23 -0.99 5.44
C ILE A 41 7.87 -0.83 6.12
N VAL A 42 7.17 -1.93 6.42
CA VAL A 42 5.88 -1.89 7.13
C VAL A 42 6.05 -1.21 8.49
N GLY A 43 7.11 -1.55 9.23
CA GLY A 43 7.43 -0.91 10.51
C GLY A 43 7.65 0.60 10.39
N ARG A 44 8.33 1.08 9.34
CA ARG A 44 8.51 2.52 9.09
C ARG A 44 7.20 3.24 8.76
N ILE A 45 6.30 2.60 8.02
CA ILE A 45 4.99 3.16 7.70
C ILE A 45 4.15 3.32 8.98
N ASP A 46 4.18 2.31 9.85
CA ASP A 46 3.50 2.34 11.14
C ASP A 46 4.11 3.38 12.10
N GLU A 47 5.44 3.51 12.15
CA GLU A 47 6.12 4.61 12.85
C GLU A 47 5.70 5.99 12.32
N LEU A 48 5.49 6.10 11.00
CA LEU A 48 5.06 7.33 10.34
C LEU A 48 3.62 7.70 10.65
N ASP A 49 2.71 6.74 10.61
CA ASP A 49 1.30 6.92 10.97
C ASP A 49 1.16 7.40 12.42
N ARG A 50 2.01 6.86 13.30
CA ARG A 50 2.07 7.25 14.72
C ARG A 50 2.84 8.55 14.98
N SER A 51 3.46 9.15 13.95
CA SER A 51 4.22 10.39 14.10
C SER A 51 3.34 11.63 13.98
N PRO A 52 3.23 12.47 15.02
CA PRO A 52 2.38 13.66 15.01
C PRO A 52 2.83 14.77 14.04
N SER A 53 3.96 14.61 13.34
CA SER A 53 4.41 15.55 12.31
C SER A 53 4.99 14.84 11.08
N LEU A 54 4.14 14.14 10.33
CA LEU A 54 4.44 13.65 8.98
C LEU A 54 5.05 14.74 8.06
N SER A 55 4.68 15.99 8.31
CA SER A 55 5.24 17.20 7.68
C SER A 55 6.77 17.34 7.85
N GLY A 56 7.36 16.80 8.92
CA GLY A 56 8.80 16.82 9.14
C GLY A 56 9.55 15.81 8.28
N LEU A 57 9.02 14.59 8.17
CA LEU A 57 9.64 13.52 7.36
C LEU A 57 9.57 13.84 5.86
N LEU A 58 8.41 14.32 5.37
CA LEU A 58 8.25 14.73 3.97
C LEU A 58 9.26 15.81 3.58
N ARG A 59 9.54 16.75 4.49
CA ARG A 59 10.49 17.84 4.27
C ARG A 59 11.94 17.35 4.21
N VAL A 60 12.28 16.29 4.95
CA VAL A 60 13.61 15.66 4.92
C VAL A 60 13.79 14.83 3.65
N LEU A 61 12.79 14.08 3.24
CA LEU A 61 12.85 13.27 2.01
C LEU A 61 12.88 14.11 0.73
N GLN A 62 12.25 15.29 0.73
CA GLN A 62 12.31 16.24 -0.39
C GLN A 62 13.61 17.05 -0.45
N ALA A 63 14.44 16.98 0.60
CA ALA A 63 15.71 17.70 0.69
C ALA A 63 16.94 16.84 0.33
N ALA A 64 16.74 15.54 0.05
CA ALA A 64 17.76 14.60 -0.40
C ALA A 64 17.62 14.33 -1.91
#